data_AF-A0A382JQY8-F1
#
_entry.id   AF-A0A382JQY8-F1
#
_cell.length_a   1.000
_cell.length_b   1.000
_cell.length_c   1.000
_cell.angle_alpha   90.00
_cell.angle_beta   90.00
_cell.angle_gamma   90.00
#
_symmetry.space_group_name_H-M   'P 1'
#
loop_
_entity.id
_entity.type
_entity.pdbx_description
1 polymer ?
#
loop_
_entity_poly.entity_id
_entity_poly.type
_entity_poly.pdbx_seq_one_letter_code
_entity_poly.pdbx_strand_id
1 'polypeptide(L)'
;VTVVEMASAYGTLAASGIRVEPTLVDRITNTENRTLFDHRPSVRQVVSPTKAFEVVQIMRQVVNRGAGRRVRAMGFDRPVAGKTGTTNDNTDARFSGFTPELVASVWVGFDDRKRHRLVDQNGGRSP
;
A
#
# COMPACT_ATOMS: atom_id res chain seq x y z
N VAL A 1 4.27 -10.17 -7.29
CA VAL A 1 4.42 -8.87 -6.59
C VAL A 1 4.30 -9.13 -5.10
N THR A 2 5.33 -8.78 -4.35
CA THR A 2 5.37 -8.89 -2.89
C THR A 2 4.60 -7.74 -2.22
N VAL A 3 4.33 -7.86 -0.92
CA VAL A 3 3.65 -6.79 -0.16
C VAL A 3 4.49 -5.50 -0.13
N VAL A 4 5.81 -5.62 -0.03
CA VAL A 4 6.75 -4.48 -0.04
C VAL A 4 6.75 -3.77 -1.39
N GLU A 5 6.74 -4.52 -2.50
CA GLU A 5 6.65 -3.93 -3.84
C GLU A 5 5.33 -3.17 -4.03
N MET A 6 4.21 -3.73 -3.54
CA MET A 6 2.92 -3.03 -3.55
C MET A 6 2.97 -1.76 -2.70
N ALA A 7 3.50 -1.82 -1.49
CA ALA A 7 3.66 -0.65 -0.63
C ALA A 7 4.52 0.44 -1.30
N SER A 8 5.63 0.07 -1.94
CA SER A 8 6.48 1.01 -2.70
C SER A 8 5.73 1.69 -3.85
N ALA A 9 4.94 0.92 -4.60
CA ALA A 9 4.15 1.45 -5.71
C ALA A 9 3.08 2.45 -5.24
N TYR A 10 2.33 2.12 -4.19
CA TYR A 10 1.33 3.04 -3.63
C TYR A 10 1.97 4.24 -2.93
N GLY A 11 3.12 4.04 -2.27
CA GLY A 11 3.91 5.12 -1.68
C GLY A 11 4.41 6.10 -2.73
N THR A 12 4.73 5.62 -3.94
CA THR A 12 5.09 6.49 -5.07
C THR A 12 3.94 7.44 -5.44
N LEU A 13 2.69 6.95 -5.46
CA LEU A 13 1.52 7.80 -5.72
C LEU A 13 1.27 8.78 -4.56
N ALA A 14 1.44 8.34 -3.32
CA ALA A 14 1.34 9.17 -2.13
C ALA A 14 2.35 10.33 -2.16
N ALA A 15 3.58 10.05 -2.58
CA ALA A 15 4.68 11.00 -2.73
C ALA A 15 4.65 11.76 -4.06
N SER A 16 3.46 12.05 -4.60
CA SER A 16 3.27 12.84 -5.84
C SER A 16 4.06 12.31 -7.05
N GLY A 17 4.22 11.00 -7.16
CA GLY A 17 4.91 10.32 -8.26
C GLY A 17 6.42 10.12 -8.06
N ILE A 18 6.95 10.47 -6.89
CA ILE A 18 8.34 10.24 -6.50
C ILE A 18 8.49 8.81 -5.97
N ARG A 19 9.31 8.00 -6.64
CA ARG A 19 9.67 6.65 -6.17
C ARG A 19 10.96 6.72 -5.36
N VAL A 20 10.88 6.18 -4.15
CA VAL A 20 12.02 5.88 -3.28
C VAL A 20 12.10 4.37 -3.11
N GLU A 21 13.28 3.79 -3.29
CA GLU A 21 13.47 2.35 -3.09
C GLU A 21 13.31 2.01 -1.59
N PRO A 22 12.43 1.07 -1.20
CA PRO A 22 12.29 0.68 0.19
C PRO A 22 13.61 0.11 0.72
N THR A 23 14.00 0.51 1.92
CA THR A 23 15.19 0.02 2.59
C THR A 23 14.87 -0.26 4.06
N LEU A 24 15.44 -1.34 4.59
CA LEU A 24 15.28 -1.75 6.00
C LEU A 24 16.46 -1.32 6.87
N VAL A 25 17.62 -1.09 6.26
CA VAL A 25 18.87 -0.77 6.95
C VAL A 25 19.30 0.63 6.54
N ASP A 26 19.24 1.60 7.45
CA ASP A 26 19.72 2.96 7.21
C ASP A 26 21.24 3.05 7.38
N ARG A 27 21.77 2.48 8.47
CA ARG A 27 23.19 2.56 8.82
C ARG A 27 23.67 1.30 9.53
N ILE A 28 24.90 0.89 9.24
CA ILE A 28 25.62 -0.17 9.98
C ILE A 28 26.90 0.44 10.53
N THR A 29 27.14 0.32 11.83
CA THR A 29 28.37 0.74 12.51
C THR A 29 29.01 -0.44 13.24
N ASN A 30 30.34 -0.40 13.43
CA ASN A 30 31.04 -1.35 14.30
C ASN A 30 31.08 -0.86 15.77
N THR A 31 31.71 -1.64 16.65
CA THR A 31 31.89 -1.32 18.09
C THR A 31 32.75 -0.09 18.34
N GLU A 32 33.52 0.36 17.35
CA GLU A 32 34.36 1.56 17.39
C GLU A 32 33.63 2.79 16.80
N ASN A 33 32.32 2.70 16.56
CA ASN A 33 31.49 3.73 15.91
C ASN A 33 31.90 4.08 14.46
N ARG A 34 32.67 3.22 13.79
CA ARG A 34 32.98 3.39 12.37
C ARG A 34 31.81 2.94 11.52
N THR A 35 31.32 3.82 10.64
CA THR A 35 30.28 3.50 9.66
C THR A 35 30.82 2.53 8.61
N LEU A 36 30.19 1.35 8.52
CA LEU A 36 30.48 0.31 7.53
C LEU A 36 29.55 0.40 6.32
N PHE A 37 28.33 0.88 6.55
CA PHE A 37 27.32 1.10 5.52
C PHE A 37 26.47 2.29 5.92
N ASP A 38 26.16 3.16 4.94
CA ASP A 38 25.30 4.32 5.09
C ASP A 38 24.41 4.39 3.84
N HIS A 39 23.11 4.24 4.05
CA HIS A 39 22.15 4.22 2.96
C HIS A 39 22.04 5.60 2.31
N ARG A 40 22.15 5.65 0.99
CA ARG A 40 21.90 6.85 0.20
C ARG A 40 20.64 6.63 -0.65
N PRO A 41 19.49 7.20 -0.26
CA PRO A 41 18.25 7.00 -0.98
C PRO A 41 18.37 7.43 -2.44
N SER A 42 17.98 6.54 -3.36
CA SER A 42 17.81 6.91 -4.76
C SER A 42 16.37 7.39 -4.97
N VAL A 43 16.22 8.66 -5.30
CA VAL A 43 14.93 9.33 -5.49
C VAL A 43 14.71 9.59 -6.97
N ARG A 44 13.58 9.14 -7.53
CA ARG A 44 13.25 9.33 -8.95
C ARG A 44 11.80 9.73 -9.15
N GLN A 45 11.56 10.76 -9.97
CA GLN A 45 10.22 11.06 -10.46
C GLN A 45 9.83 10.06 -11.55
N VAL A 46 8.84 9.20 -11.29
CA VAL A 46 8.41 8.15 -12.24
C VAL A 46 7.00 8.35 -12.77
N VAL A 47 6.19 9.16 -12.09
CA VAL A 47 4.85 9.60 -12.52
C VAL A 47 4.81 11.12 -12.39
N SER A 48 4.17 11.87 -13.29
CA SER A 48 4.07 13.32 -13.10
C SER A 48 3.20 13.67 -11.88
N PRO A 49 3.51 14.76 -11.15
CA PRO A 49 2.73 15.14 -9.97
C PRO A 49 1.23 15.31 -10.25
N THR A 50 0.87 15.90 -11.39
CA THR A 50 -0.53 16.07 -11.81
C THR A 50 -1.25 14.73 -11.98
N LYS A 51 -0.63 13.77 -12.68
CA LYS A 51 -1.21 12.44 -12.88
C LYS A 51 -1.33 11.67 -11.57
N ALA A 52 -0.31 11.75 -10.72
CA ALA A 52 -0.34 11.13 -9.39
C ALA A 52 -1.50 11.69 -8.55
N PHE A 53 -1.69 13.01 -8.58
CA PHE A 53 -2.78 13.68 -7.88
C PHE A 53 -4.16 13.23 -8.38
N GLU A 54 -4.38 13.18 -9.69
CA GLU A 54 -5.64 12.69 -10.27
C GLU A 54 -5.98 11.27 -9.80
N VAL A 55 -4.99 10.36 -9.87
CA VAL A 55 -5.16 8.97 -9.41
C VAL A 55 -5.45 8.91 -7.91
N VAL A 56 -4.77 9.73 -7.10
CA VAL A 56 -5.03 9.84 -5.66
C VAL A 56 -6.48 10.29 -5.41
N GLN A 57 -6.99 11.29 -6.14
CA GLN A 57 -8.38 11.74 -5.98
C GLN A 57 -9.38 10.62 -6.29
N ILE A 58 -9.12 9.82 -7.33
CA ILE A 58 -9.95 8.66 -7.66
C ILE A 58 -9.89 7.62 -6.53
N MET A 59 -8.71 7.30 -6.01
CA MET A 59 -8.54 6.31 -4.94
C MET A 59 -9.13 6.76 -3.59
N ARG A 60 -9.20 8.06 -3.31
CA ARG A 60 -9.96 8.58 -2.16
C ARG A 60 -11.43 8.19 -2.23
N GLN A 61 -12.02 8.18 -3.43
CA GLN A 61 -13.42 7.80 -3.61
C GLN A 61 -13.67 6.32 -3.36
N VAL A 62 -12.68 5.45 -3.59
CA VAL A 62 -12.79 4.02 -3.24
C VAL A 62 -12.99 3.85 -1.74
N VAL A 63 -12.31 4.66 -0.93
CA VAL A 63 -12.43 4.63 0.54
C VAL A 63 -13.66 5.38 1.03
N ASN A 64 -14.02 6.50 0.42
CA ASN A 64 -15.17 7.30 0.89
C ASN A 64 -16.52 6.72 0.49
N ARG A 65 -16.64 6.15 -0.72
CA ARG A 65 -17.92 5.70 -1.29
C ARG A 65 -17.87 4.38 -2.06
N GLY A 66 -16.70 3.74 -2.15
CA GLY A 66 -16.51 2.52 -2.93
C GLY A 66 -16.32 1.26 -2.09
N ALA A 67 -15.61 0.29 -2.66
CA ALA A 67 -15.32 -1.00 -2.04
C ALA A 67 -14.51 -0.89 -0.72
N GLY A 68 -13.83 0.23 -0.49
CA GLY A 68 -13.07 0.51 0.73
C GLY A 68 -13.88 1.22 1.84
N ARG A 69 -15.19 1.47 1.65
CA ARG A 69 -16.02 2.25 2.60
C ARG A 69 -16.02 1.75 4.04
N ARG A 70 -15.69 0.47 4.26
CA ARG A 70 -15.57 -0.12 5.59
C ARG A 70 -14.53 0.60 6.45
N VAL A 71 -13.48 1.17 5.84
CA VAL A 71 -12.47 1.99 6.55
C VAL A 71 -13.13 3.18 7.26
N ARG A 72 -14.06 3.88 6.59
CA ARG A 72 -14.84 4.97 7.20
C ARG A 72 -15.81 4.44 8.26
N ALA A 73 -16.50 3.34 7.96
CA ALA A 73 -17.44 2.73 8.91
C ALA A 73 -16.77 2.24 10.22
N MET A 74 -15.45 2.02 10.22
CA MET A 74 -14.65 1.68 11.40
C MET A 74 -14.13 2.93 12.15
N GLY A 75 -14.54 4.13 11.77
CA GLY A 75 -14.19 5.39 12.47
C GLY A 75 -12.89 6.04 12.02
N PHE A 76 -12.30 5.61 10.89
CA PHE A 76 -11.11 6.27 10.37
C PHE A 76 -11.47 7.50 9.54
N ASP A 77 -11.27 8.70 10.08
CA ASP A 77 -11.72 9.97 9.46
C ASP A 77 -10.60 10.83 8.86
N ARG A 78 -9.32 10.44 9.01
CA ARG A 78 -8.19 11.16 8.40
C ARG A 78 -8.19 11.07 6.87
N PRO A 79 -7.44 11.94 6.16
CA PRO A 79 -7.25 11.79 4.71
C PRO A 79 -6.61 10.44 4.37
N VAL A 80 -7.30 9.65 3.55
CA VAL A 80 -6.84 8.33 3.11
C VAL A 80 -7.28 8.06 1.67
N ALA A 81 -6.40 7.42 0.93
CA ALA A 81 -6.66 6.87 -0.38
C ALA A 81 -6.25 5.40 -0.37
N GLY A 82 -6.89 4.57 -1.20
CA GLY A 82 -6.51 3.17 -1.29
C GLY A 82 -7.31 2.39 -2.30
N LYS A 83 -6.98 1.11 -2.42
CA LYS A 83 -7.63 0.19 -3.35
C LYS A 83 -7.72 -1.21 -2.77
N THR A 84 -8.85 -1.85 -3.02
CA THR A 84 -9.08 -3.28 -2.77
C THR A 84 -8.61 -4.10 -3.98
N GLY A 85 -8.01 -5.26 -3.73
CA GLY A 85 -7.70 -6.26 -4.74
C GLY A 85 -8.18 -7.63 -4.29
N THR A 86 -8.89 -8.35 -5.15
CA THR A 86 -9.32 -9.74 -4.95
C THR A 86 -8.95 -10.52 -6.20
N THR A 87 -8.26 -11.65 -6.07
CA THR A 87 -8.00 -12.54 -7.22
C THR A 87 -9.22 -13.41 -7.52
N ASN A 88 -9.39 -13.76 -8.80
CA ASN A 88 -10.36 -14.80 -9.19
C ASN A 88 -10.01 -16.09 -8.44
N ASP A 89 -11.03 -16.79 -7.94
CA ASP A 89 -10.97 -17.97 -7.07
C ASP A 89 -10.84 -17.74 -5.56
N ASN A 90 -10.90 -16.48 -5.10
CA ASN A 90 -11.06 -16.16 -3.68
C ASN A 90 -9.88 -16.64 -2.81
N THR A 91 -8.69 -16.74 -3.40
CA THR A 91 -7.47 -17.24 -2.74
C THR A 91 -6.65 -16.12 -2.11
N ASP A 92 -6.75 -14.89 -2.62
CA ASP A 92 -6.03 -13.73 -2.12
C ASP A 92 -6.96 -12.50 -1.97
N ALA A 93 -6.93 -11.89 -0.78
CA ALA A 93 -7.49 -10.57 -0.52
C ALA A 93 -6.35 -9.58 -0.23
N ARG A 94 -6.41 -8.39 -0.82
CA ARG A 94 -5.44 -7.32 -0.62
C ARG A 94 -6.12 -5.99 -0.40
N PHE A 95 -5.51 -5.19 0.46
CA PHE A 95 -5.81 -3.77 0.57
C PHE A 95 -4.50 -3.00 0.65
N SER A 96 -4.34 -2.02 -0.24
CA SER A 96 -3.24 -1.06 -0.19
C SER A 96 -3.83 0.32 0.00
N GLY A 97 -3.44 1.00 1.08
CA GLY A 97 -3.94 2.31 1.45
C GLY A 97 -2.82 3.20 1.97
N PHE A 98 -3.00 4.50 1.84
CA PHE A 98 -2.03 5.47 2.30
C PHE A 98 -2.68 6.78 2.76
N THR A 99 -1.98 7.41 3.70
CA THR A 99 -2.12 8.82 4.09
C THR A 99 -0.95 9.60 3.48
N PRO A 100 -0.88 10.93 3.63
CA PRO A 100 0.29 11.68 3.15
C PRO A 100 1.63 11.23 3.75
N GLU A 101 1.62 10.60 4.93
CA GLU A 101 2.83 10.28 5.71
C GLU A 101 3.16 8.78 5.74
N LEU A 102 2.19 7.92 5.41
CA LEU A 102 2.33 6.46 5.58
C LEU A 102 1.58 5.70 4.49
N VAL A 103 2.24 4.67 3.95
CA VAL A 103 1.63 3.65 3.11
C VAL A 103 1.61 2.31 3.83
N ALA A 104 0.49 1.60 3.73
CA ALA A 104 0.33 0.25 4.22
C ALA A 104 -0.26 -0.63 3.12
N SER A 105 0.32 -1.82 2.94
CA SER A 105 -0.24 -2.84 2.08
C SER A 105 -0.40 -4.12 2.89
N VAL A 106 -1.60 -4.70 2.85
CA VAL A 106 -1.93 -5.93 3.55
C VAL A 106 -2.38 -6.95 2.52
N TRP A 107 -1.88 -8.17 2.67
CA TRP A 107 -2.35 -9.35 1.94
C TRP A 107 -2.78 -10.41 2.94
N VAL A 108 -3.90 -11.04 2.65
CA VAL A 108 -4.42 -12.20 3.37
C VAL A 108 -4.71 -13.27 2.33
N GLY A 109 -4.25 -14.49 2.60
CA GLY A 109 -4.45 -15.64 1.73
C GLY A 109 -3.87 -16.89 2.37
N PHE A 110 -3.95 -18.01 1.65
CA PHE A 110 -3.39 -19.28 2.08
C PHE A 110 -2.12 -19.57 1.28
N ASP A 111 -1.12 -20.17 1.94
CA ASP A 111 0.11 -20.62 1.29
C ASP A 111 -0.20 -21.72 0.25
N ASP A 112 -1.10 -22.66 0.58
CA ASP A 112 -1.64 -23.64 -0.37
C ASP A 112 -2.96 -23.16 -0.98
N ARG A 113 -2.85 -22.58 -2.18
CA ARG A 113 -3.97 -22.00 -2.94
C ARG A 113 -4.98 -23.02 -3.48
N LYS A 114 -4.67 -24.32 -3.48
CA LYS A 114 -5.54 -25.34 -4.10
C LYS A 114 -6.58 -25.91 -3.14
N ARG A 115 -6.35 -25.81 -1.83
CA ARG A 115 -7.18 -26.48 -0.81
C ARG A 115 -8.07 -25.54 -0.02
N HIS A 116 -7.74 -24.25 0.04
CA HIS A 116 -8.40 -23.31 0.92
C HIS A 116 -8.80 -22.03 0.17
N ARG A 117 -10.01 -21.54 0.47
CA ARG A 117 -10.58 -20.33 -0.12
C ARG A 117 -10.99 -19.40 1.02
N LEU A 118 -10.78 -18.11 0.84
CA LEU A 118 -11.27 -17.10 1.76
C LEU A 118 -12.81 -17.11 1.74
N VAL A 119 -13.41 -17.17 2.93
CA VAL A 119 -14.87 -17.08 3.10
C VAL A 119 -15.16 -15.65 3.54
N ASP A 120 -16.05 -14.97 2.81
CA ASP A 120 -16.37 -13.54 2.92
C ASP A 120 -15.21 -12.56 2.62
N GLN A 121 -15.19 -12.06 1.38
CA GLN A 121 -14.23 -11.06 0.89
C GLN A 121 -14.88 -9.93 0.11
N ASN A 122 -16.20 -9.78 0.29
CA ASN A 122 -16.91 -8.69 -0.35
C ASN A 122 -16.48 -7.40 0.36
N GLY A 123 -15.78 -6.53 -0.38
CA GLY A 123 -15.65 -5.11 -0.07
C GLY A 123 -17.04 -4.46 -0.02
N GLY A 124 -17.74 -4.71 1.09
CA GLY A 124 -19.08 -4.30 1.44
C GLY A 124 -20.18 -4.71 0.45
N ARG A 125 -20.89 -5.81 0.77
CA ARG A 125 -22.33 -5.90 0.52
C ARG A 125 -23.04 -5.60 1.84
N SER A 126 -23.78 -4.49 1.87
CA SER A 126 -24.85 -4.31 2.87
C SER A 126 -26.14 -4.84 2.22
N PRO A 127 -27.11 -5.33 3.03
CA PRO A 127 -28.41 -5.81 2.55
C PRO A 127 -29.18 -4.75 1.77
#